data_AF-A0A1Y2H802-F1
#
_entry.id   AF-A0A1Y2H802-F1
#
_cell.length_a   1.000
_cell.length_b   1.000
_cell.length_c   1.000
_cell.angle_alpha   90.00
_cell.angle_beta   90.00
_cell.angle_gamma   90.00
#
_symmetry.space_group_name_H-M   'P 1'
#
loop_
_entity.id
_entity.type
_entity.pdbx_description
1 polymer ?
#
loop_
_entity_poly.entity_id
_entity_poly.type
_entity_poly.pdbx_seq_one_letter_code
_entity_poly.pdbx_strand_id
1 'polypeptide(L)'
;MSDYYEDYDPSNAQQRAAHEASKRRDAEIHRDKIVYSARYNDDTWEYRHVTIPRELVRYVPRDRLMTEMEWRDLGVQQSLGWEHYLVHKPEPHVLLFRREKDYQIKYPNGKPEDNERYNEATRQYR
;
A
#
# COMPACT_ATOMS: atom_id res chain seq x y z
N MET A 1 23.60 -4.29 1.67
CA MET A 1 23.13 -4.44 0.28
C MET A 1 22.74 -5.90 0.16
N SER A 2 21.45 -6.23 0.04
CA SER A 2 21.01 -7.64 0.01
C SER A 2 20.36 -7.97 -1.32
N ASP A 3 20.84 -9.06 -1.89
CA ASP A 3 20.62 -9.63 -3.23
C ASP A 3 19.23 -10.25 -3.44
N TYR A 4 18.23 -9.79 -2.66
CA TYR A 4 16.95 -10.49 -2.53
C TYR A 4 16.07 -10.45 -3.80
N TYR A 5 16.39 -9.57 -4.76
CA TYR A 5 15.67 -9.44 -6.03
C TYR A 5 16.43 -10.02 -7.23
N GLU A 6 17.66 -10.51 -7.08
CA GLU A 6 18.43 -10.99 -8.24
C GLU A 6 17.97 -12.36 -8.74
N ASP A 7 17.36 -13.19 -7.88
CA ASP A 7 16.94 -14.56 -8.23
C ASP A 7 15.44 -14.69 -8.60
N TYR A 8 14.65 -13.64 -8.45
CA TYR A 8 13.21 -13.66 -8.77
C TYR A 8 12.97 -13.20 -10.21
N ASP A 9 12.67 -14.16 -11.09
CA ASP A 9 12.19 -13.86 -12.44
C ASP A 9 10.64 -13.84 -12.45
N PRO A 10 10.00 -12.65 -12.49
CA PRO A 10 8.55 -12.55 -12.53
C PRO A 10 7.95 -13.14 -13.82
N SER A 11 8.72 -13.47 -14.86
CA SER A 11 8.21 -14.17 -16.04
C SER A 11 7.97 -15.67 -15.77
N ASN A 12 8.67 -16.25 -14.79
CA ASN A 12 8.55 -17.65 -14.41
C ASN A 12 7.32 -17.89 -13.51
N ALA A 13 6.35 -18.65 -14.01
CA ALA A 13 5.09 -18.91 -13.31
C ALA A 13 5.25 -19.64 -11.96
N GLN A 14 6.19 -20.58 -11.86
CA GLN A 14 6.42 -21.35 -10.63
C GLN A 14 7.08 -20.48 -9.56
N GLN A 15 8.04 -19.62 -9.96
CA GLN A 15 8.67 -18.67 -9.04
C GLN A 15 7.67 -17.60 -8.57
N ARG A 16 6.84 -17.06 -9.47
CA ARG A 16 5.73 -16.15 -9.09
C ARG A 16 4.84 -16.77 -8.01
N ALA A 17 4.34 -17.98 -8.26
CA ALA A 17 3.45 -18.67 -7.32
C ALA A 17 4.12 -18.92 -5.96
N ALA A 18 5.40 -19.34 -5.95
CA ALA A 18 6.15 -19.55 -4.72
C ALA A 18 6.40 -18.24 -3.94
N HIS A 19 6.70 -17.15 -4.64
CA HIS A 19 6.87 -15.83 -4.07
C HIS A 19 5.57 -15.32 -3.44
N GLU A 20 4.44 -15.43 -4.16
CA GLU A 20 3.12 -15.06 -3.65
C GLU A 20 2.68 -15.90 -2.45
N ALA A 21 2.92 -17.22 -2.48
CA ALA A 21 2.62 -18.10 -1.37
C ALA A 21 3.44 -17.73 -0.12
N SER A 22 4.72 -17.41 -0.30
CA SER A 22 5.59 -16.95 0.78
C SER A 22 5.11 -15.60 1.34
N LYS A 23 4.81 -14.63 0.46
CA LYS A 23 4.23 -13.33 0.83
C LYS A 23 2.97 -13.51 1.68
N ARG A 24 2.04 -14.35 1.24
CA ARG A 24 0.77 -14.59 1.94
C ARG A 24 0.98 -15.22 3.32
N ARG A 25 1.82 -16.26 3.41
CA ARG A 25 2.12 -16.92 4.69
C ARG A 25 2.73 -15.93 5.68
N ASP A 26 3.70 -15.15 5.23
CA ASP A 26 4.40 -14.22 6.10
C ASP A 26 3.49 -13.05 6.51
N ALA A 27 2.67 -12.53 5.58
CA ALA A 27 1.65 -11.53 5.89
C ALA A 27 0.69 -12.01 6.97
N GLU A 28 0.25 -13.28 6.92
CA GLU A 28 -0.61 -13.87 7.94
C GLU A 28 0.10 -14.00 9.30
N ILE A 29 1.32 -14.56 9.33
CA ILE A 29 2.11 -14.74 10.56
C ILE A 29 2.39 -13.40 11.26
N HIS A 30 2.58 -12.34 10.48
CA HIS A 30 3.01 -11.04 10.97
C HIS A 30 1.89 -10.00 11.07
N ARG A 31 0.64 -10.37 10.73
CA ARG A 31 -0.51 -9.46 10.66
C ARG A 31 -0.72 -8.66 11.94
N ASP A 32 -0.69 -9.33 13.09
CA ASP A 32 -0.95 -8.70 14.40
C ASP A 32 0.19 -7.79 14.89
N LYS A 33 1.34 -7.82 14.21
CA LYS A 33 2.50 -6.97 14.51
C LYS A 33 2.51 -5.67 13.70
N ILE A 34 1.53 -5.46 12.82
CA ILE A 34 1.40 -4.22 12.05
C ILE A 34 0.84 -3.13 12.97
N VAL A 35 1.53 -2.00 13.05
CA VAL A 35 1.17 -0.88 13.93
C VAL A 35 0.62 0.28 13.12
N TYR A 36 -0.51 0.83 13.56
CA TYR A 36 -1.18 1.96 12.92
C TYR A 36 -1.03 3.20 13.80
N SER A 37 -0.45 4.26 13.24
CA SER A 37 -0.39 5.55 13.94
C SER A 37 -1.76 6.21 14.10
N ALA A 38 -1.84 7.20 14.98
CA ALA A 38 -2.96 8.13 15.01
C ALA A 38 -3.09 8.87 13.66
N ARG A 39 -4.33 9.26 13.32
CA ARG A 39 -4.61 10.05 12.12
C ARG A 39 -4.30 11.51 12.40
N TYR A 40 -3.68 12.19 11.43
CA TYR A 40 -3.44 13.64 11.44
C TYR A 40 -3.93 14.22 10.12
N ASN A 41 -4.27 15.50 10.08
CA ASN A 41 -4.87 16.11 8.89
C ASN A 41 -4.41 17.54 8.68
N ASP A 42 -4.47 17.96 7.43
CA ASP A 42 -4.47 19.37 7.04
C ASP A 42 -5.88 19.75 6.53
N ASP A 43 -5.95 20.83 5.74
CA ASP A 43 -7.21 21.32 5.17
C ASP A 43 -7.78 20.39 4.09
N THR A 44 -6.94 19.60 3.42
CA THR A 44 -7.30 18.80 2.23
C THR A 44 -7.26 17.29 2.51
N TRP A 45 -6.26 16.84 3.25
CA TRP A 45 -5.91 15.43 3.41
C TRP A 45 -5.92 14.98 4.86
N GLU A 46 -6.32 13.74 5.05
CA GLU A 46 -6.08 12.95 6.25
C GLU A 46 -4.90 12.01 5.98
N TYR A 47 -4.01 11.87 6.95
CA TYR A 47 -2.77 11.12 6.88
C TYR A 47 -2.65 10.12 8.01
N ARG A 48 -1.92 9.04 7.73
CA ARG A 48 -1.37 8.15 8.77
C ARG A 48 -0.16 7.43 8.21
N HIS A 49 0.72 6.99 9.09
CA HIS A 49 1.72 5.97 8.77
C HIS A 49 1.35 4.62 9.36
N VAL A 50 1.73 3.56 8.65
CA VAL A 50 1.63 2.17 9.10
C VAL A 50 3.03 1.60 9.17
N THR A 51 3.39 1.06 10.32
CA THR A 51 4.68 0.40 10.52
C THR A 51 4.49 -1.10 10.37
N ILE A 52 5.11 -1.69 9.35
CA ILE A 52 5.09 -3.14 9.11
C ILE A 52 6.31 -3.82 9.76
N PRO A 53 6.22 -5.12 10.08
CA PRO A 53 7.37 -5.92 10.51
C PRO A 53 8.48 -5.94 9.44
N ARG A 54 9.75 -5.97 9.89
CA ARG A 54 10.92 -5.87 9.00
C ARG A 54 10.99 -7.03 8.00
N GLU A 55 10.45 -8.18 8.37
CA GLU A 55 10.35 -9.38 7.55
C GLU A 55 9.46 -9.17 6.31
N LEU A 56 8.49 -8.26 6.39
CA LEU A 56 7.59 -7.94 5.28
C LEU A 56 8.17 -6.89 4.31
N VAL A 57 9.21 -6.16 4.71
CA VAL A 57 9.84 -5.10 3.89
C VAL A 57 10.33 -5.61 2.55
N ARG A 58 10.73 -6.88 2.48
CA ARG A 58 11.19 -7.54 1.24
C ARG A 58 10.12 -7.64 0.16
N TYR A 59 8.86 -7.48 0.52
CA TYR A 59 7.73 -7.49 -0.41
C TYR A 59 7.29 -6.06 -0.83
N VAL A 60 7.92 -5.02 -0.26
CA VAL A 60 7.61 -3.62 -0.55
C VAL A 60 8.41 -3.16 -1.78
N PRO A 61 7.75 -2.65 -2.84
CA PRO A 61 8.44 -2.03 -3.97
C PRO A 61 9.30 -0.84 -3.54
N ARG A 62 10.52 -0.73 -4.07
CA ARG A 62 11.50 0.31 -3.66
C ARG A 62 11.45 1.56 -4.54
N ASP A 63 10.96 1.43 -5.74
CA ASP A 63 11.01 2.40 -6.84
C ASP A 63 9.64 2.99 -7.19
N ARG A 64 8.56 2.40 -6.67
CA ARG A 64 7.19 2.84 -6.93
C ARG A 64 6.29 2.73 -5.70
N LEU A 65 5.14 3.39 -5.79
CA LEU A 65 4.06 3.27 -4.83
C LEU A 65 3.34 1.92 -4.97
N MET A 66 2.63 1.54 -3.90
CA MET A 66 1.82 0.32 -3.86
C MET A 66 0.38 0.67 -4.17
N THR A 67 -0.28 -0.17 -4.96
CA THR A 67 -1.73 -0.13 -5.15
C THR A 67 -2.46 -0.57 -3.88
N GLU A 68 -3.78 -0.31 -3.82
CA GLU A 68 -4.61 -0.78 -2.71
C GLU A 68 -4.51 -2.28 -2.48
N MET A 69 -4.60 -3.06 -3.54
CA MET A 69 -4.49 -4.50 -3.48
C MET A 69 -3.12 -4.95 -2.94
N GLU A 70 -2.04 -4.31 -3.36
CA GLU A 70 -0.69 -4.71 -2.96
C GLU A 70 -0.43 -4.49 -1.46
N TRP A 71 -0.84 -3.36 -0.88
CA TRP A 71 -0.65 -3.16 0.55
C TRP A 71 -1.63 -3.98 1.40
N ARG A 72 -2.85 -4.26 0.89
CA ARG A 72 -3.78 -5.18 1.55
C ARG A 72 -3.24 -6.61 1.59
N ASP A 73 -2.59 -7.04 0.51
CA ASP A 73 -1.89 -8.33 0.42
C ASP A 73 -0.75 -8.49 1.44
N LEU A 74 -0.16 -7.38 1.91
CA LEU A 74 0.84 -7.39 2.99
C LEU A 74 0.21 -7.49 4.39
N GLY A 75 -1.12 -7.57 4.47
CA GLY A 75 -1.85 -7.64 5.74
C GLY A 75 -2.23 -6.28 6.32
N VAL A 76 -1.93 -5.16 5.63
CA VAL A 76 -2.36 -3.83 6.07
C VAL A 76 -3.88 -3.72 5.92
N GLN A 77 -4.56 -3.37 7.00
CA GLN A 77 -6.02 -3.29 7.08
C GLN A 77 -6.46 -1.92 7.57
N GLN A 78 -7.12 -1.19 6.67
CA GLN A 78 -7.74 0.10 6.96
C GLN A 78 -8.98 0.30 6.09
N SER A 79 -9.80 1.28 6.48
CA SER A 79 -11.02 1.69 5.74
C SER A 79 -10.72 2.10 4.29
N LEU A 80 -11.75 2.31 3.49
CA LEU A 80 -11.60 2.73 2.09
C LEU A 80 -10.97 4.14 1.96
N GLY A 81 -10.33 4.36 0.80
CA GLY A 81 -9.84 5.66 0.35
C GLY A 81 -8.42 6.03 0.76
N TRP A 82 -7.69 5.13 1.42
CA TRP A 82 -6.28 5.35 1.75
C TRP A 82 -5.38 5.00 0.56
N GLU A 83 -4.52 5.93 0.20
CA GLU A 83 -3.55 5.82 -0.88
C GLU A 83 -2.13 5.84 -0.30
N HIS A 84 -1.28 4.89 -0.70
CA HIS A 84 0.16 4.94 -0.40
C HIS A 84 0.76 6.06 -1.26
N TYR A 85 1.17 7.17 -0.66
CA TYR A 85 1.48 8.39 -1.41
C TYR A 85 2.96 8.75 -1.48
N LEU A 86 3.80 8.18 -0.61
CA LEU A 86 5.23 8.48 -0.58
C LEU A 86 6.04 7.28 -0.07
N VAL A 87 7.11 6.94 -0.79
CA VAL A 87 8.08 5.93 -0.38
C VAL A 87 9.08 6.55 0.60
N HIS A 88 9.05 6.10 1.85
CA HIS A 88 9.99 6.55 2.88
C HIS A 88 11.30 5.77 2.80
N LYS A 89 12.25 6.25 1.97
CA LYS A 89 13.53 5.57 1.72
C LYS A 89 14.37 5.29 2.99
N PRO A 90 14.48 6.20 3.97
CA PRO A 90 15.25 5.95 5.18
C PRO A 90 14.73 4.76 6.00
N GLU A 91 13.41 4.60 6.09
CA GLU A 91 12.78 3.52 6.87
C GLU A 91 11.69 2.83 6.04
N PRO A 92 12.05 1.86 5.17
CA PRO A 92 11.11 1.21 4.26
C PRO A 92 9.98 0.41 4.91
N HIS A 93 10.09 0.17 6.22
CA HIS A 93 9.07 -0.47 7.04
C HIS A 93 7.99 0.49 7.53
N VAL A 94 8.11 1.79 7.23
CA VAL A 94 7.10 2.81 7.51
C VAL A 94 6.43 3.19 6.19
N LEU A 95 5.16 2.82 6.06
CA LEU A 95 4.33 3.08 4.89
C LEU A 95 3.48 4.32 5.12
N LEU A 96 3.53 5.28 4.19
CA LEU A 96 2.87 6.58 4.33
C LEU A 96 1.57 6.63 3.52
N PHE A 97 0.45 6.81 4.22
CA PHE A 97 -0.87 6.84 3.60
C PHE A 97 -1.52 8.22 3.73
N ARG A 98 -2.29 8.59 2.70
CA ARG A 98 -3.18 9.75 2.72
C ARG A 98 -4.55 9.40 2.17
N ARG A 99 -5.54 10.20 2.49
CA ARG A 99 -6.94 10.07 2.04
C ARG A 99 -7.58 11.46 1.98
N GLU A 100 -8.45 11.74 1.02
CA GLU A 100 -9.24 12.98 1.00
C GLU A 100 -10.06 13.09 2.31
N LYS A 101 -10.03 14.24 2.97
CA LYS A 101 -10.68 14.42 4.28
C LYS A 101 -12.18 14.15 4.26
N ASP A 102 -12.84 14.44 3.15
CA ASP A 102 -14.26 14.21 2.90
C ASP A 102 -14.54 12.92 2.10
N TYR A 103 -13.55 12.04 1.92
CA TYR A 103 -13.69 10.80 1.12
C TYR A 103 -14.90 9.98 1.55
N GLN A 104 -15.06 9.74 2.86
CA GLN A 104 -16.15 8.90 3.38
C GLN A 104 -17.54 9.53 3.18
N ILE A 105 -17.61 10.85 3.04
CA ILE A 105 -18.84 11.58 2.75
C ILE A 105 -19.14 11.49 1.25
N LYS A 106 -18.13 11.71 0.39
CA LYS A 106 -18.25 11.61 -1.07
C LYS A 106 -18.53 10.18 -1.56
N TYR A 107 -17.90 9.20 -0.91
CA TYR A 107 -17.81 7.81 -1.34
C TYR A 107 -18.09 6.86 -0.17
N PRO A 108 -19.32 6.86 0.39
CA PRO A 108 -19.67 6.03 1.54
C PRO A 108 -19.48 4.53 1.28
N ASN A 109 -19.60 4.11 0.01
CA ASN A 109 -19.43 2.72 -0.43
C ASN A 109 -18.15 2.52 -1.28
N GLY A 110 -17.21 3.45 -1.22
CA GLY A 110 -16.03 3.47 -2.11
C GLY A 110 -16.28 4.24 -3.42
N LYS A 111 -15.18 4.57 -4.11
CA LYS A 111 -15.25 5.22 -5.42
C LYS A 111 -15.88 4.24 -6.41
N PRO A 112 -16.88 4.65 -7.22
CA PRO A 112 -17.40 3.80 -8.28
C PRO A 112 -16.26 3.48 -9.25
N GLU A 113 -15.98 2.19 -9.45
CA GLU A 113 -15.01 1.74 -10.45
C GLU A 113 -15.53 2.13 -11.84
N ASP A 114 -14.67 2.79 -12.62
CA ASP A 114 -14.88 3.14 -14.04
C ASP A 114 -15.80 4.36 -14.34
N ASN A 115 -15.33 5.57 -14.00
CA ASN A 115 -15.85 6.80 -14.59
C ASN A 115 -14.71 7.59 -15.29
N GLU A 116 -14.66 7.52 -16.62
CA GLU A 116 -13.72 8.29 -17.46
C GLU A 116 -13.68 9.78 -17.09
N ARG A 117 -14.82 10.37 -16.73
CA ARG A 117 -14.95 11.77 -16.31
C ARG A 117 -14.20 12.08 -15.01
N TYR A 118 -14.14 11.12 -14.08
CA TYR A 118 -13.40 11.26 -12.83
C TYR A 118 -11.88 11.15 -13.08
N ASN A 119 -11.49 10.22 -13.94
CA ASN A 119 -10.09 10.00 -14.31
C ASN A 119 -9.48 11.21 -15.04
N GLU A 120 -10.25 11.89 -15.90
CA GLU A 120 -9.82 13.13 -16.56
C GLU A 120 -9.65 14.31 -15.58
N ALA A 121 -10.63 14.53 -14.69
CA ALA A 121 -10.55 15.60 -13.70
C ALA A 121 -9.34 15.44 -12.76
N THR A 122 -8.96 14.20 -12.44
CA THR A 122 -7.85 13.92 -11.53
C THR A 122 -6.47 14.02 -12.22
N ARG A 123 -6.40 13.81 -13.55
CA ARG A 123 -5.16 14.02 -14.33
C ARG A 123 -4.75 15.48 -14.45
N GLN A 124 -5.70 16.42 -14.37
CA GLN A 124 -5.43 17.86 -14.47
C GLN A 124 -4.69 18.43 -13.24
N TYR A 125 -4.64 17.70 -12.13
CA TYR A 125 -4.03 18.14 -10.86
C TYR A 125 -2.79 17.30 -10.44
N ARG A 126 -2.27 16.44 -11.34
CA ARG A 126 -0.96 15.76 -11.16
C ARG A 126 0.12 16.49 -11.92
#